data_AF-A0A671XDY8-F1
#
_entry.id   AF-A0A671XDY8-F1
#
_cell.length_a   1.000
_cell.length_b   1.000
_cell.length_c   1.000
_cell.angle_alpha   90.00
_cell.angle_beta   90.00
_cell.angle_gamma   90.00
#
_symmetry.space_group_name_H-M   'P 1'
#
loop_
_entity.id
_entity.type
_entity.pdbx_description
1 polymer ?
#
loop_
_entity_poly.entity_id
_entity_poly.type
_entity_poly.pdbx_seq_one_letter_code
_entity_poly.pdbx_strand_id
1 'polypeptide(L)'
;MKPFSHLIITFQQDTRSEIRVRMAHPMIAQCCTELMAEAGVTRSDTARNFLTHLCRDEVPPFLLGFIKDMLTKREMTIKENKNTTEEHHWGPKRTEEEQEKFSRLILDIQKKEGKNESASVLKLASNTFDQNPFFPQALARFYCMELKDYNQAELWASRAKKRDPQNSFIADTLGQVHKSHLKYTESHVDPKKILQLATKAINAFKDEEQLAENEQGTDMKEDGKTKVTRNFNTSGQFGYLQVCNLVYDLLVSQNETWRKVLTKAVPINSVLELLGDKKLLRFNDLINSLRDEVAKKCDFLDKYLSYSKRDMNKDDPSYRYEDLAECYRKYVRKEKGADVIRKLEQNVVDTSSGRLACIDREYSESALKEIITQWEEICLRKDSVTALVNYIFAHVMLMNRRAVLPHECKSLMAFKKKMPLSADDSPECHMLALLLYWPTNDEGNYASVSQLIECMRLSYEQAYKKHLRSRHLCPLFFIGKAQGLNRIVHRKILEGLFERNNDTIQDWSRENIFKDPMVQDRLLKVDGVVRNYRLYATVGDTVIQVDANRRNSLWKHRQVSFYLGFTIRGPVAFGIQTKTAEKGNIL
;
A
#
# COMPACT_ATOMS: atom_id res chain seq x y z
N MET A 1 -5.41 21.87 -44.43
CA MET A 1 -5.66 20.45 -44.10
C MET A 1 -6.08 19.57 -45.28
N LYS A 2 -6.62 20.10 -46.41
CA LYS A 2 -7.11 19.28 -47.55
C LYS A 2 -6.24 18.07 -47.95
N PRO A 3 -4.89 18.16 -48.11
CA PRO A 3 -4.08 17.00 -48.49
C PRO A 3 -4.05 15.86 -47.46
N PHE A 4 -4.40 16.11 -46.20
CA PHE A 4 -4.37 15.11 -45.11
C PHE A 4 -5.76 14.76 -44.57
N SER A 5 -6.82 15.28 -45.19
CA SER A 5 -8.19 15.12 -44.70
C SER A 5 -8.65 13.66 -44.64
N HIS A 6 -8.17 12.81 -45.55
CA HIS A 6 -8.45 11.37 -45.54
C HIS A 6 -7.71 10.59 -44.45
N LEU A 7 -6.67 11.18 -43.85
CA LEU A 7 -5.87 10.52 -42.82
C LEU A 7 -6.40 10.79 -41.41
N ILE A 8 -7.37 11.71 -41.27
CA ILE A 8 -7.81 12.25 -39.99
C ILE A 8 -9.34 12.10 -39.89
N ILE A 9 -9.80 11.55 -38.76
CA ILE A 9 -11.21 11.46 -38.41
C ILE A 9 -11.52 12.44 -37.28
N THR A 10 -12.50 13.29 -37.53
CA THR A 10 -13.09 14.17 -36.52
C THR A 10 -14.40 13.55 -36.05
N PHE A 11 -14.60 13.41 -34.74
CA PHE A 11 -15.80 12.79 -34.18
C PHE A 11 -16.22 13.45 -32.87
N GLN A 12 -17.50 13.35 -32.54
CA GLN A 12 -18.08 13.86 -31.30
C GLN A 12 -18.83 12.70 -30.63
N GLN A 13 -18.56 12.44 -29.35
CA GLN A 13 -19.05 11.24 -28.66
C GLN A 13 -20.53 11.39 -28.21
N ASP A 14 -20.96 12.63 -27.95
CA ASP A 14 -22.32 13.11 -27.73
C ASP A 14 -22.36 14.63 -27.98
N THR A 15 -23.53 15.22 -28.23
CA THR A 15 -23.80 16.65 -28.47
C THR A 15 -23.18 17.60 -27.43
N ARG A 16 -22.97 17.14 -26.20
CA ARG A 16 -22.34 17.91 -25.11
C ARG A 16 -20.82 17.70 -24.97
N SER A 17 -20.24 16.80 -25.74
CA SER A 17 -18.80 16.48 -25.67
C SER A 17 -17.98 17.30 -26.66
N GLU A 18 -16.72 17.57 -26.32
CA GLU A 18 -15.77 18.26 -27.21
C GLU A 18 -15.51 17.46 -28.49
N ILE A 19 -15.30 18.17 -29.60
CA ILE A 19 -14.90 17.59 -30.88
C ILE A 19 -13.51 16.96 -30.73
N ARG A 20 -13.38 15.68 -31.07
CA ARG A 20 -12.13 14.92 -30.98
C ARG A 20 -11.56 14.64 -32.36
N VAL A 21 -10.24 14.57 -32.44
CA VAL A 21 -9.48 14.29 -33.66
C VAL A 21 -8.62 13.05 -33.44
N ARG A 22 -8.60 12.12 -34.41
CA ARG A 22 -7.70 10.97 -34.43
C ARG A 22 -7.24 10.64 -35.84
N MET A 23 -6.17 9.87 -35.97
CA MET A 23 -5.81 9.27 -37.26
C MET A 23 -6.89 8.26 -37.68
N ALA A 24 -7.12 8.14 -38.99
CA ALA A 24 -8.15 7.27 -39.55
C ALA A 24 -7.94 5.80 -39.17
N HIS A 25 -6.68 5.36 -39.09
CA HIS A 25 -6.31 4.04 -38.61
C HIS A 25 -4.92 4.09 -37.93
N PRO A 26 -4.66 3.32 -36.85
CA PRO A 26 -3.34 3.30 -36.19
C PRO A 26 -2.19 2.90 -37.13
N MET A 27 -2.43 1.97 -38.08
CA MET A 27 -1.40 1.60 -39.07
C MET A 27 -0.99 2.78 -39.96
N ILE A 28 -1.93 3.65 -40.33
CA ILE A 28 -1.61 4.85 -41.13
C ILE A 28 -0.67 5.75 -40.33
N ALA A 29 -0.96 5.95 -39.04
CA ALA A 29 -0.09 6.73 -38.16
C ALA A 29 1.33 6.14 -38.12
N GLN A 30 1.45 4.83 -37.96
CA GLN A 30 2.75 4.14 -37.96
C GLN A 30 3.50 4.34 -39.29
N CYS A 31 2.87 4.05 -40.43
CA CYS A 31 3.50 4.22 -41.74
C CYS A 31 3.92 5.67 -41.99
N CYS A 32 3.10 6.67 -41.59
CA CYS A 32 3.49 8.07 -41.68
C CYS A 32 4.76 8.36 -40.86
N THR A 33 4.87 7.84 -39.63
CA THR A 33 6.08 8.04 -38.81
C THR A 33 7.32 7.34 -39.36
N GLU A 34 7.16 6.26 -40.11
CA GLU A 34 8.26 5.55 -40.77
C GLU A 34 8.72 6.31 -42.02
N LEU A 35 7.79 6.73 -42.88
CA LEU A 35 8.08 7.54 -44.07
C LEU A 35 8.71 8.90 -43.74
N MET A 36 8.23 9.57 -42.68
CA MET A 36 8.85 10.82 -42.21
C MET A 36 10.30 10.59 -41.77
N ALA A 37 10.57 9.48 -41.06
CA ALA A 37 11.91 9.15 -40.62
C ALA A 37 12.85 8.83 -41.80
N GLU A 38 12.37 8.11 -42.82
CA GLU A 38 13.12 7.87 -44.07
C GLU A 38 13.44 9.17 -44.82
N ALA A 39 12.54 10.15 -44.77
CA ALA A 39 12.75 11.48 -45.32
C ALA A 39 13.64 12.39 -44.44
N GLY A 40 14.24 11.86 -43.36
CA GLY A 40 15.11 12.60 -42.45
C GLY A 40 14.39 13.42 -41.37
N VAL A 41 13.07 13.27 -41.24
CA VAL A 41 12.26 13.89 -40.18
C VAL A 41 12.00 12.88 -39.08
N THR A 42 12.92 12.83 -38.11
CA THR A 42 12.87 11.86 -37.03
C THR A 42 11.72 12.13 -36.05
N ARG A 43 11.37 11.15 -35.20
CA ARG A 43 10.34 11.30 -34.17
C ARG A 43 10.78 12.31 -33.13
N SER A 44 12.06 12.31 -32.74
CA SER A 44 12.61 13.30 -31.81
C SER A 44 12.63 14.70 -32.41
N ASP A 45 13.02 14.87 -33.68
CA ASP A 45 12.92 16.16 -34.38
C ASP A 45 11.49 16.65 -34.45
N THR A 46 10.54 15.77 -34.80
CA THR A 46 9.11 16.10 -34.84
C THR A 46 8.63 16.56 -33.47
N ALA A 47 8.97 15.84 -32.40
CA ALA A 47 8.61 16.20 -31.03
C ALA A 47 9.24 17.53 -30.60
N ARG A 48 10.52 17.77 -30.92
CA ARG A 48 11.19 19.04 -30.62
C ARG A 48 10.59 20.20 -31.39
N ASN A 49 10.34 20.03 -32.69
CA ASN A 49 9.71 21.05 -33.52
C ASN A 49 8.30 21.39 -33.00
N PHE A 50 7.52 20.38 -32.60
CA PHE A 50 6.24 20.60 -31.95
C PHE A 50 6.39 21.44 -30.67
N LEU A 51 7.34 21.09 -29.79
CA LEU A 51 7.62 21.84 -28.56
C LEU A 51 8.15 23.27 -28.82
N THR A 52 8.92 23.48 -29.87
CA THR A 52 9.55 24.77 -30.16
C THR A 52 8.66 25.72 -30.96
N HIS A 53 7.76 25.20 -31.80
CA HIS A 53 6.96 26.03 -32.70
C HIS A 53 5.51 26.18 -32.27
N LEU A 54 4.90 25.14 -31.68
CA LEU A 54 3.51 25.19 -31.24
C LEU A 54 3.35 25.63 -29.78
N CYS A 55 4.45 25.74 -29.03
CA CYS A 55 4.45 26.07 -27.59
C CYS A 55 5.25 27.34 -27.26
N ARG A 56 5.33 28.32 -28.18
CA ARG A 56 6.10 29.58 -27.95
C ARG A 56 5.40 30.57 -27.02
N ASP A 57 4.07 30.63 -27.07
CA ASP A 57 3.24 31.56 -26.30
C ASP A 57 2.60 30.85 -25.08
N GLU A 58 1.63 31.49 -24.41
CA GLU A 58 0.82 30.83 -23.38
C GLU A 58 0.13 29.59 -23.94
N VAL A 59 0.68 28.41 -23.60
CA VAL A 59 0.13 27.12 -24.02
C VAL A 59 -1.20 26.91 -23.32
N PRO A 60 -2.30 26.70 -24.07
CA PRO A 60 -3.60 26.46 -23.47
C PRO A 60 -3.56 25.27 -22.49
N PRO A 61 -4.28 25.32 -21.35
CA PRO A 61 -4.20 24.27 -20.33
C PRO A 61 -4.50 22.86 -20.84
N PHE A 62 -5.41 22.71 -21.81
CA PHE A 62 -5.72 21.42 -22.42
C PHE A 62 -4.54 20.86 -23.22
N LEU A 63 -3.81 21.74 -23.94
CA LEU A 63 -2.64 21.35 -24.72
C LEU A 63 -1.48 21.01 -23.80
N LEU A 64 -1.27 21.77 -22.72
CA LEU A 64 -0.27 21.42 -21.69
C LEU A 64 -0.56 20.06 -21.05
N GLY A 65 -1.83 19.76 -20.76
CA GLY A 65 -2.27 18.46 -20.27
C GLY A 65 -1.92 17.33 -21.23
N PHE A 66 -2.20 17.52 -22.53
CA PHE A 66 -1.85 16.57 -23.59
C PHE A 66 -0.33 16.37 -23.70
N ILE A 67 0.47 17.44 -23.70
CA ILE A 67 1.94 17.37 -23.81
C ILE A 67 2.55 16.65 -22.62
N LYS A 68 2.07 16.97 -21.42
CA LYS A 68 2.47 16.29 -20.19
C LYS A 68 2.19 14.79 -20.32
N ASP A 69 0.98 14.40 -20.71
CA ASP A 69 0.65 12.99 -20.84
C ASP A 69 1.49 12.31 -21.94
N MET A 70 1.65 12.94 -23.10
CA MET A 70 2.46 12.45 -24.22
C MET A 70 3.91 12.15 -23.80
N LEU A 71 4.52 13.00 -22.96
CA LEU A 71 5.93 12.88 -22.57
C LEU A 71 6.14 12.11 -21.26
N THR A 72 5.18 12.11 -20.33
CA THR A 72 5.40 11.57 -18.97
C THR A 72 4.43 10.48 -18.54
N LYS A 73 3.31 10.25 -19.25
CA LYS A 73 2.33 9.22 -18.86
C LYS A 73 2.89 7.83 -19.15
N ARG A 74 2.97 7.02 -18.11
CA ARG A 74 3.44 5.62 -18.17
C ARG A 74 2.23 4.70 -18.20
N GLU A 75 2.07 3.97 -19.29
CA GLU A 75 0.93 3.08 -19.49
C GLU A 75 1.07 1.79 -18.68
N MET A 76 -0.06 1.17 -18.32
CA MET A 76 -0.07 -0.17 -17.73
C MET A 76 -0.03 -1.18 -18.87
N THR A 77 0.91 -2.13 -18.80
CA THR A 77 0.99 -3.24 -19.74
C THR A 77 0.68 -4.53 -19.02
N ILE A 78 -0.09 -5.40 -19.66
CA ILE A 78 -0.33 -6.76 -19.19
C ILE A 78 0.78 -7.61 -19.77
N LYS A 79 1.68 -8.15 -18.94
CA LYS A 79 2.62 -9.17 -19.39
C LYS A 79 2.08 -10.54 -19.04
N GLU A 80 1.99 -11.39 -20.05
CA GLU A 80 1.84 -12.82 -19.84
C GLU A 80 3.20 -13.39 -19.43
N ASN A 81 3.28 -13.99 -18.23
CA ASN A 81 4.51 -14.58 -17.73
C ASN A 81 4.93 -15.75 -18.64
N LYS A 82 6.06 -15.61 -19.37
CA LYS A 82 6.64 -16.67 -20.21
C LYS A 82 7.72 -17.49 -19.49
N ASN A 83 8.05 -17.17 -18.23
CA ASN A 83 9.14 -17.79 -17.47
C ASN A 83 8.66 -18.79 -16.41
N THR A 84 7.88 -19.78 -16.80
CA THR A 84 7.85 -21.06 -16.08
C THR A 84 8.29 -22.13 -17.07
N THR A 85 9.59 -22.23 -17.28
CA THR A 85 10.19 -23.49 -17.71
C THR A 85 10.07 -24.48 -16.55
N GLU A 86 9.45 -25.61 -16.88
CA GLU A 86 9.56 -26.92 -16.25
C GLU A 86 8.78 -27.16 -14.93
N GLU A 87 7.64 -27.84 -15.14
CA GLU A 87 7.13 -28.99 -14.39
C GLU A 87 7.15 -28.89 -12.86
N HIS A 88 5.98 -28.56 -12.28
CA HIS A 88 5.47 -28.90 -10.93
C HIS A 88 4.74 -27.77 -10.16
N HIS A 89 4.18 -26.77 -10.84
CA HIS A 89 3.15 -25.92 -10.23
C HIS A 89 1.98 -25.68 -11.20
N TRP A 90 0.89 -26.43 -11.00
CA TRP A 90 -0.38 -26.22 -11.71
C TRP A 90 -1.17 -25.09 -11.03
N GLY A 91 -0.77 -23.85 -11.34
CA GLY A 91 -1.49 -22.64 -10.91
C GLY A 91 -1.72 -21.71 -12.09
N PRO A 92 -2.79 -20.89 -12.10
CA PRO A 92 -3.09 -19.99 -13.20
C PRO A 92 -1.96 -18.97 -13.42
N LYS A 93 -1.61 -18.74 -14.70
CA LYS A 93 -0.65 -17.70 -15.13
C LYS A 93 -1.04 -16.36 -14.54
N ARG A 94 -0.23 -15.84 -13.60
CA ARG A 94 -0.37 -14.48 -13.09
C ARG A 94 -0.11 -13.50 -14.24
N THR A 95 -1.13 -12.80 -14.70
CA THR A 95 -0.98 -11.58 -15.51
C THR A 95 -0.57 -10.46 -14.56
N GLU A 96 0.73 -10.16 -14.53
CA GLU A 96 1.23 -9.00 -13.80
C GLU A 96 1.05 -7.76 -14.69
N GLU A 97 0.26 -6.81 -14.21
CA GLU A 97 0.19 -5.49 -14.79
C GLU A 97 1.48 -4.72 -14.42
N GLU A 98 2.43 -4.64 -15.35
CA GLU A 98 3.62 -3.82 -15.17
C GLU A 98 3.39 -2.43 -15.74
N GLN A 99 3.65 -1.40 -14.94
CA GLN A 99 3.69 -0.03 -15.43
C GLN A 99 4.96 0.17 -16.26
N GLU A 100 4.82 0.71 -17.46
CA GLU A 100 5.97 1.08 -18.29
C GLU A 100 6.90 2.07 -17.58
N LYS A 101 8.18 2.06 -17.97
CA LYS A 101 9.19 2.93 -17.36
C LYS A 101 9.05 4.40 -17.75
N PHE A 102 8.64 4.64 -19.00
CA PHE A 102 8.49 5.97 -19.60
C PHE A 102 7.24 6.02 -20.48
N SER A 103 6.94 7.20 -21.04
CA SER A 103 5.83 7.34 -21.98
C SER A 103 6.12 6.62 -23.30
N ARG A 104 5.05 6.23 -24.00
CA ARG A 104 5.15 5.52 -25.29
C ARG A 104 6.02 6.28 -26.30
N LEU A 105 5.88 7.60 -26.38
CA LEU A 105 6.69 8.42 -27.30
C LEU A 105 8.18 8.35 -26.94
N ILE A 106 8.52 8.49 -25.65
CA ILE A 106 9.91 8.41 -25.20
C ILE A 106 10.49 7.02 -25.43
N LEU A 107 9.72 5.96 -25.18
CA LEU A 107 10.15 4.58 -25.46
C LEU A 107 10.35 4.33 -26.96
N ASP A 108 9.49 4.88 -27.82
CA ASP A 108 9.60 4.72 -29.27
C ASP A 108 10.82 5.48 -29.83
N ILE A 109 11.06 6.72 -29.37
CA ILE A 109 12.28 7.48 -29.69
C ILE A 109 13.50 6.70 -29.21
N GLN A 110 13.51 6.19 -27.98
CA GLN A 110 14.63 5.41 -27.46
C GLN A 110 14.92 4.19 -28.33
N LYS A 111 13.87 3.48 -28.78
CA LYS A 111 13.98 2.27 -29.60
C LYS A 111 14.49 2.57 -31.01
N LYS A 112 14.07 3.68 -31.62
CA LYS A 112 14.34 4.01 -33.02
C LYS A 112 15.57 4.89 -33.21
N GLU A 113 15.83 5.78 -32.28
CA GLU A 113 16.79 6.89 -32.42
C GLU A 113 17.82 6.93 -31.26
N GLY A 114 17.58 6.17 -30.20
CA GLY A 114 18.51 6.01 -29.09
C GLY A 114 18.20 6.87 -27.86
N LYS A 115 18.92 6.58 -26.77
CA LYS A 115 18.67 7.17 -25.44
C LYS A 115 18.93 8.68 -25.41
N ASN A 116 19.93 9.16 -26.15
CA ASN A 116 20.29 10.58 -26.17
C ASN A 116 19.18 11.44 -26.76
N GLU A 117 18.50 10.97 -27.81
CA GLU A 117 17.38 11.69 -28.42
C GLU A 117 16.15 11.76 -27.52
N SER A 118 15.90 10.69 -26.77
CA SER A 118 14.85 10.70 -25.73
C SER A 118 15.13 11.73 -24.64
N ALA A 119 16.38 11.76 -24.16
CA ALA A 119 16.82 12.73 -23.16
C ALA A 119 16.76 14.18 -23.70
N SER A 120 17.10 14.40 -24.98
CA SER A 120 17.09 15.73 -25.60
C SER A 120 15.67 16.29 -25.70
N VAL A 121 14.68 15.47 -26.07
CA VAL A 121 13.25 15.84 -26.10
C VAL A 121 12.75 16.22 -24.70
N LEU A 122 13.03 15.39 -23.69
CA LEU A 122 12.65 15.67 -22.30
C LEU A 122 13.35 16.91 -21.75
N LYS A 123 14.61 17.15 -22.13
CA LYS A 123 15.38 18.34 -21.74
C LYS A 123 14.79 19.61 -22.35
N LEU A 124 14.42 19.57 -23.63
CA LEU A 124 13.73 20.68 -24.28
C LEU A 124 12.42 20.99 -23.57
N ALA A 125 11.55 19.98 -23.35
CA ALA A 125 10.29 20.17 -22.64
C ALA A 125 10.50 20.73 -21.22
N SER A 126 11.52 20.25 -20.50
CA SER A 126 11.86 20.75 -19.17
C SER A 126 12.27 22.22 -19.16
N ASN A 127 12.93 22.69 -20.22
CA ASN A 127 13.33 24.08 -20.38
C ASN A 127 12.18 24.97 -20.87
N THR A 128 11.37 24.48 -21.79
CA THR A 128 10.21 25.21 -22.35
C THR A 128 9.13 25.43 -21.29
N PHE A 129 8.84 24.43 -20.46
CA PHE A 129 7.83 24.51 -19.41
C PHE A 129 8.48 24.64 -18.03
N ASP A 130 9.00 25.83 -17.75
CA ASP A 130 9.83 26.12 -16.57
C ASP A 130 9.08 26.01 -15.22
N GLN A 131 7.76 26.13 -15.21
CA GLN A 131 6.91 25.94 -14.03
C GLN A 131 6.49 24.48 -13.81
N ASN A 132 6.57 23.61 -14.82
CA ASN A 132 6.05 22.25 -14.71
C ASN A 132 7.10 21.30 -14.10
N PRO A 133 6.81 20.60 -12.99
CA PRO A 133 7.77 19.71 -12.33
C PRO A 133 7.88 18.33 -12.98
N PHE A 134 6.90 17.89 -13.78
CA PHE A 134 6.83 16.51 -14.29
C PHE A 134 7.82 16.23 -15.42
N PHE A 135 8.15 17.21 -16.26
CA PHE A 135 9.17 17.05 -17.31
C PHE A 135 10.58 16.85 -16.73
N PRO A 136 11.10 17.73 -15.83
CA PRO A 136 12.41 17.49 -15.22
C PRO A 136 12.40 16.25 -14.33
N GLN A 137 11.27 15.89 -13.72
CA GLN A 137 11.12 14.62 -13.01
C GLN A 137 11.30 13.41 -13.95
N ALA A 138 10.62 13.39 -15.09
CA ALA A 138 10.74 12.32 -16.07
C ALA A 138 12.16 12.23 -16.63
N LEU A 139 12.80 13.38 -16.88
CA LEU A 139 14.19 13.45 -17.31
C LEU A 139 15.17 12.91 -16.26
N ALA A 140 14.98 13.26 -14.98
CA ALA A 140 15.79 12.73 -13.88
C ALA A 140 15.71 11.19 -13.80
N ARG A 141 14.50 10.64 -13.95
CA ARG A 141 14.27 9.19 -14.01
C ARG A 141 14.95 8.57 -15.22
N PHE A 142 14.93 9.23 -16.38
CA PHE A 142 15.60 8.75 -17.59
C PHE A 142 17.12 8.70 -17.42
N TYR A 143 17.72 9.76 -16.87
CA TYR A 143 19.15 9.78 -16.54
C TYR A 143 19.54 8.67 -15.56
N CYS A 144 18.71 8.45 -14.53
CA CYS A 144 18.95 7.43 -13.51
C CYS A 144 18.80 5.99 -14.04
N MET A 145 17.73 5.71 -14.78
CA MET A 145 17.38 4.35 -15.18
C MET A 145 18.09 3.90 -16.46
N GLU A 146 18.16 4.77 -17.47
CA GLU A 146 18.58 4.41 -18.83
C GLU A 146 20.01 4.85 -19.16
N LEU A 147 20.42 6.05 -18.73
CA LEU A 147 21.74 6.60 -19.02
C LEU A 147 22.79 6.35 -17.92
N LYS A 148 22.35 6.02 -16.70
CA LYS A 148 23.20 5.82 -15.51
C LYS A 148 24.07 7.04 -15.14
N ASP A 149 23.64 8.24 -15.54
CA ASP A 149 24.27 9.50 -15.13
C ASP A 149 23.56 10.06 -13.89
N TYR A 150 24.06 9.68 -12.71
CA TYR A 150 23.46 10.08 -11.45
C TYR A 150 23.63 11.56 -11.12
N ASN A 151 24.64 12.23 -11.68
CA ASN A 151 24.86 13.66 -11.47
C ASN A 151 23.79 14.48 -12.21
N GLN A 152 23.53 14.14 -13.47
CA GLN A 152 22.42 14.75 -14.22
C GLN A 152 21.07 14.38 -13.59
N ALA A 153 20.90 13.13 -13.15
CA ALA A 153 19.67 12.72 -12.48
C ALA A 153 19.40 13.55 -11.20
N GLU A 154 20.42 13.75 -10.34
CA GLU A 154 20.32 14.57 -9.13
C GLU A 154 19.99 16.03 -9.45
N LEU A 155 20.64 16.60 -10.47
CA LEU A 155 20.38 17.97 -10.94
C LEU A 155 18.92 18.16 -11.37
N TRP A 156 18.41 17.26 -12.22
CA TRP A 156 17.05 17.37 -12.74
C TRP A 156 15.98 17.04 -11.69
N ALA A 157 16.25 16.10 -10.78
CA ALA A 157 15.37 15.82 -9.64
C ALA A 157 15.25 17.05 -8.72
N SER A 158 16.38 17.71 -8.44
CA SER A 158 16.41 18.95 -7.65
C SER A 158 15.66 20.09 -8.34
N ARG A 159 15.77 20.21 -9.68
CA ARG A 159 14.97 21.17 -10.46
C ARG A 159 13.48 20.87 -10.39
N ALA A 160 13.08 19.61 -10.49
CA ALA A 160 11.68 19.21 -10.34
C ALA A 160 11.13 19.59 -8.95
N LYS A 161 11.86 19.25 -7.88
CA LYS A 161 11.49 19.62 -6.51
C LYS A 161 11.42 21.12 -6.31
N LYS A 162 12.33 21.91 -6.90
CA LYS A 162 12.28 23.39 -6.81
C LYS A 162 11.01 23.97 -7.43
N ARG A 163 10.46 23.33 -8.48
CA ARG A 163 9.23 23.78 -9.17
C ARG A 163 7.96 23.44 -8.38
N ASP A 164 7.98 22.37 -7.61
CA ASP A 164 6.84 21.96 -6.77
C ASP A 164 7.33 21.45 -5.40
N PRO A 165 7.75 22.37 -4.50
CA PRO A 165 8.46 22.01 -3.27
C PRO A 165 7.57 21.35 -2.21
N GLN A 166 6.24 21.42 -2.37
CA GLN A 166 5.28 20.86 -1.42
C GLN A 166 4.74 19.49 -1.84
N ASN A 167 5.20 18.95 -2.98
CA ASN A 167 4.69 17.71 -3.53
C ASN A 167 5.61 16.54 -3.22
N SER A 168 5.14 15.65 -2.35
CA SER A 168 5.88 14.46 -1.93
C SER A 168 6.22 13.55 -3.11
N PHE A 169 5.36 13.42 -4.12
CA PHE A 169 5.63 12.57 -5.28
C PHE A 169 6.75 13.13 -6.17
N ILE A 170 6.94 14.45 -6.18
CA ILE A 170 8.07 15.08 -6.87
C ILE A 170 9.35 14.90 -6.04
N ALA A 171 9.26 15.10 -4.72
CA ALA A 171 10.38 14.93 -3.80
C ALA A 171 10.94 13.49 -3.78
N ASP A 172 10.09 12.47 -3.89
CA ASP A 172 10.45 11.03 -3.97
C ASP A 172 11.57 10.79 -4.99
N THR A 173 11.53 11.49 -6.12
CA THR A 173 12.48 11.27 -7.22
C THR A 173 13.93 11.47 -6.80
N LEU A 174 14.22 12.41 -5.88
CA LEU A 174 15.57 12.63 -5.38
C LEU A 174 16.05 11.43 -4.54
N GLY A 175 15.18 10.89 -3.68
CA GLY A 175 15.45 9.68 -2.90
C GLY A 175 15.69 8.47 -3.81
N GLN A 176 14.86 8.28 -4.83
CA GLN A 176 15.01 7.21 -5.81
C GLN A 176 16.33 7.30 -6.61
N VAL A 177 16.77 8.51 -6.97
CA VAL A 177 18.06 8.74 -7.63
C VAL A 177 19.22 8.32 -6.74
N HIS A 178 19.26 8.79 -5.49
CA HIS A 178 20.34 8.44 -4.56
C HIS A 178 20.35 6.96 -4.19
N LYS A 179 19.18 6.36 -3.96
CA LYS A 179 19.04 4.91 -3.74
C LYS A 179 19.57 4.12 -4.93
N SER A 180 19.23 4.53 -6.15
CA SER A 180 19.70 3.85 -7.36
C SER A 180 21.22 3.99 -7.53
N HIS A 181 21.76 5.18 -7.27
CA HIS A 181 23.22 5.41 -7.25
C HIS A 181 23.89 4.46 -6.25
N LEU A 182 23.35 4.35 -5.03
CA LEU A 182 23.85 3.41 -4.02
C LEU A 182 23.76 1.96 -4.48
N LYS A 183 22.63 1.54 -5.05
CA LYS A 183 22.40 0.15 -5.50
C LYS A 183 23.38 -0.32 -6.58
N TYR A 184 23.75 0.56 -7.50
CA TYR A 184 24.66 0.24 -8.61
C TYR A 184 26.10 0.72 -8.36
N THR A 185 26.43 1.02 -7.11
CA THR A 185 27.81 1.25 -6.68
C THR A 185 28.56 -0.10 -6.66
N GLU A 186 29.85 -0.12 -7.00
CA GLU A 186 30.65 -1.36 -7.09
C GLU A 186 30.81 -2.06 -5.71
N SER A 187 31.04 -3.39 -5.73
CA SER A 187 31.05 -4.25 -4.53
C SER A 187 32.17 -3.96 -3.51
N HIS A 188 33.16 -3.13 -3.87
CA HIS A 188 34.30 -2.78 -3.00
C HIS A 188 34.45 -1.27 -2.77
N VAL A 189 33.34 -0.54 -2.80
CA VAL A 189 33.37 0.90 -2.56
C VAL A 189 33.58 1.24 -1.10
N ASP A 190 34.42 2.25 -0.87
CA ASP A 190 34.73 2.83 0.43
C ASP A 190 33.46 2.98 1.30
N PRO A 191 33.42 2.40 2.53
CA PRO A 191 32.33 2.60 3.49
C PRO A 191 31.89 4.05 3.65
N LYS A 192 32.83 5.00 3.56
CA LYS A 192 32.52 6.43 3.59
C LYS A 192 31.62 6.83 2.44
N LYS A 193 31.88 6.37 1.22
CA LYS A 193 31.07 6.67 0.03
C LYS A 193 29.69 6.03 0.11
N ILE A 194 29.60 4.78 0.61
CA ILE A 194 28.34 4.10 0.91
C ILE A 194 27.50 4.95 1.87
N LEU A 195 28.08 5.34 3.00
CA LEU A 195 27.41 6.14 4.01
C LEU A 195 27.03 7.54 3.50
N GLN A 196 27.86 8.19 2.67
CA GLN A 196 27.51 9.47 2.04
C GLN A 196 26.27 9.37 1.13
N LEU A 197 26.22 8.35 0.27
CA LEU A 197 25.09 8.12 -0.62
C LEU A 197 23.84 7.73 0.18
N ALA A 198 24.00 6.91 1.22
CA ALA A 198 22.93 6.56 2.13
C ALA A 198 22.37 7.78 2.86
N THR A 199 23.21 8.67 3.38
CA THR A 199 22.77 9.93 4.00
C THR A 199 21.95 10.77 3.03
N LYS A 200 22.42 10.94 1.79
CA LYS A 200 21.68 11.69 0.76
C LYS A 200 20.30 11.06 0.49
N ALA A 201 20.25 9.74 0.31
CA ALA A 201 19.01 9.02 0.03
C ALA A 201 18.03 9.08 1.22
N ILE A 202 18.50 8.82 2.43
CA ILE A 202 17.70 8.83 3.66
C ILE A 202 17.15 10.23 3.93
N ASN A 203 17.96 11.28 3.77
CA ASN A 203 17.50 12.65 3.98
C ASN A 203 16.43 13.04 2.95
N ALA A 204 16.60 12.64 1.68
CA ALA A 204 15.60 12.87 0.65
C ALA A 204 14.28 12.14 0.94
N PHE A 205 14.32 10.88 1.40
CA PHE A 205 13.11 10.15 1.79
C PHE A 205 12.46 10.68 3.07
N LYS A 206 13.23 11.14 4.06
CA LYS A 206 12.67 11.80 5.26
C LYS A 206 11.98 13.12 4.93
N ASP A 207 12.57 13.90 4.02
CA ASP A 207 11.96 15.13 3.51
C ASP A 207 10.67 14.83 2.72
N GLU A 208 10.68 13.82 1.86
CA GLU A 208 9.46 13.34 1.18
C GLU A 208 8.35 12.94 2.16
N GLU A 209 8.70 12.18 3.20
CA GLU A 209 7.76 11.77 4.25
C GLU A 209 7.16 12.99 4.98
N GLN A 210 7.99 13.97 5.32
CA GLN A 210 7.53 15.20 5.96
C GLN A 210 6.56 15.97 5.06
N LEU A 211 6.85 16.04 3.76
CA LEU A 211 5.93 16.63 2.78
C LEU A 211 4.62 15.85 2.69
N ALA A 212 4.66 14.52 2.64
CA ALA A 212 3.47 13.67 2.63
C ALA A 212 2.60 13.86 3.90
N GLU A 213 3.24 14.06 5.05
CA GLU A 213 2.55 14.41 6.30
C GLU A 213 1.93 15.82 6.25
N ASN A 214 2.56 16.78 5.58
CA ASN A 214 2.02 18.14 5.46
C ASN A 214 0.94 18.27 4.37
N GLU A 215 0.85 17.31 3.44
CA GLU A 215 -0.20 17.26 2.40
C GLU A 215 -1.59 17.02 3.00
N GLN A 216 -2.35 18.10 3.19
CA GLN A 216 -3.75 18.02 3.61
C GLN A 216 -4.61 17.24 2.59
N GLY A 217 -5.48 16.36 3.08
CA GLY A 217 -6.43 15.57 2.27
C GLY A 217 -7.51 16.42 1.61
N THR A 218 -8.17 15.89 0.56
CA THR A 218 -9.31 16.54 -0.12
C THR A 218 -10.47 16.87 0.83
N ASP A 219 -10.59 16.15 1.94
CA ASP A 219 -11.66 16.33 2.92
C ASP A 219 -11.38 17.47 3.92
N MET A 220 -10.32 18.26 3.69
CA MET A 220 -9.89 19.37 4.57
C MET A 220 -9.71 20.71 3.85
N LYS A 221 -10.34 20.91 2.67
CA LYS A 221 -10.34 22.21 1.97
C LYS A 221 -11.75 22.64 1.60
N GLU A 222 -12.16 23.81 2.07
CA GLU A 222 -13.35 24.53 1.59
C GLU A 222 -13.11 25.20 0.23
N ASP A 223 -11.85 25.44 -0.16
CA ASP A 223 -11.50 26.12 -1.41
C ASP A 223 -10.84 25.18 -2.44
N GLY A 224 -11.56 24.92 -3.53
CA GLY A 224 -11.22 23.99 -4.62
C GLY A 224 -10.01 24.36 -5.51
N LYS A 225 -8.96 24.98 -4.97
CA LYS A 225 -7.80 25.46 -5.74
C LYS A 225 -6.53 24.60 -5.66
N THR A 226 -6.50 23.52 -4.89
CA THR A 226 -5.33 22.61 -4.89
C THR A 226 -5.77 21.18 -5.18
N LYS A 227 -5.28 20.61 -6.30
CA LYS A 227 -5.42 19.17 -6.61
C LYS A 227 -4.61 18.35 -5.60
N VAL A 228 -5.19 18.10 -4.43
CA VAL A 228 -4.64 17.16 -3.46
C VAL A 228 -4.59 15.77 -4.10
N THR A 229 -3.47 15.08 -3.95
CA THR A 229 -3.30 13.68 -4.32
C THR A 229 -4.24 12.83 -3.45
N ARG A 230 -5.14 12.08 -4.10
CA ARG A 230 -6.15 11.27 -3.40
C ARG A 230 -5.53 10.28 -2.41
N ASN A 231 -4.30 9.83 -2.68
CA ASN A 231 -3.60 8.81 -1.90
C ASN A 231 -2.55 9.46 -1.00
N PHE A 232 -2.38 8.92 0.21
CA PHE A 232 -1.23 9.25 1.05
C PHE A 232 0.04 8.59 0.48
N ASN A 233 1.12 9.35 0.34
CA ASN A 233 2.37 8.83 -0.20
C ASN A 233 3.19 8.14 0.89
N THR A 234 3.36 6.81 0.76
CA THR A 234 4.21 6.01 1.65
C THR A 234 5.58 5.68 1.05
N SER A 235 5.90 6.21 -0.13
CA SER A 235 7.11 5.84 -0.89
C SER A 235 8.38 6.18 -0.12
N GLY A 236 8.42 7.31 0.59
CA GLY A 236 9.54 7.68 1.46
C GLY A 236 9.82 6.65 2.56
N GLN A 237 8.78 6.18 3.26
CA GLN A 237 8.93 5.15 4.30
C GLN A 237 9.55 3.86 3.74
N PHE A 238 9.06 3.40 2.59
CA PHE A 238 9.60 2.22 1.91
C PHE A 238 11.00 2.45 1.36
N GLY A 239 11.23 3.60 0.73
CA GLY A 239 12.52 4.00 0.17
C GLY A 239 13.61 4.03 1.23
N TYR A 240 13.28 4.52 2.44
CA TYR A 240 14.17 4.47 3.59
C TYR A 240 14.59 3.03 3.94
N LEU A 241 13.63 2.10 4.06
CA LEU A 241 13.92 0.69 4.38
C LEU A 241 14.76 0.02 3.28
N GLN A 242 14.48 0.32 2.01
CA GLN A 242 15.28 -0.19 0.89
C GLN A 242 16.72 0.32 0.94
N VAL A 243 16.95 1.59 1.29
CA VAL A 243 18.31 2.12 1.50
C VAL A 243 18.99 1.41 2.66
N CYS A 244 18.29 1.16 3.76
CA CYS A 244 18.84 0.43 4.90
C CYS A 244 19.24 -1.00 4.51
N ASN A 245 18.42 -1.73 3.74
CA ASN A 245 18.79 -3.04 3.21
C ASN A 245 20.10 -2.98 2.41
N LEU A 246 20.23 -2.02 1.49
CA LEU A 246 21.45 -1.82 0.70
C LEU A 246 22.66 -1.49 1.58
N VAL A 247 22.51 -0.59 2.55
CA VAL A 247 23.59 -0.21 3.48
C VAL A 247 24.07 -1.42 4.28
N TYR A 248 23.14 -2.22 4.79
CA TYR A 248 23.47 -3.43 5.51
C TYR A 248 24.27 -4.40 4.63
N ASP A 249 23.77 -4.70 3.43
CA ASP A 249 24.42 -5.66 2.53
C ASP A 249 25.82 -5.19 2.10
N LEU A 250 25.95 -3.91 1.71
CA LEU A 250 27.21 -3.35 1.25
C LEU A 250 28.25 -3.26 2.36
N LEU A 251 27.87 -2.90 3.59
CA LEU A 251 28.83 -2.79 4.69
C LEU A 251 29.18 -4.15 5.30
N VAL A 252 28.19 -5.02 5.53
CA VAL A 252 28.40 -6.33 6.16
C VAL A 252 29.19 -7.26 5.24
N SER A 253 28.97 -7.20 3.92
CA SER A 253 29.77 -7.98 2.96
C SER A 253 31.26 -7.59 2.95
N GLN A 254 31.60 -6.36 3.34
CA GLN A 254 33.00 -5.91 3.48
C GLN A 254 33.61 -6.29 4.82
N ASN A 255 32.85 -6.17 5.92
CA ASN A 255 33.30 -6.56 7.26
C ASN A 255 32.12 -6.90 8.18
N GLU A 256 32.11 -8.13 8.68
CA GLU A 256 31.06 -8.68 9.53
C GLU A 256 30.84 -7.89 10.83
N THR A 257 31.84 -7.13 11.31
CA THR A 257 31.69 -6.26 12.48
C THR A 257 30.62 -5.17 12.30
N TRP A 258 30.36 -4.74 11.06
CA TRP A 258 29.28 -3.79 10.75
C TRP A 258 27.92 -4.29 11.19
N ARG A 259 27.67 -5.61 11.17
CA ARG A 259 26.41 -6.18 11.67
C ARG A 259 26.16 -5.78 13.12
N LYS A 260 27.19 -5.88 13.96
CA LYS A 260 27.09 -5.56 15.39
C LYS A 260 26.87 -4.07 15.62
N VAL A 261 27.43 -3.21 14.77
CA VAL A 261 27.24 -1.75 14.84
C VAL A 261 25.82 -1.37 14.42
N LEU A 262 25.39 -1.85 13.25
CA LEU A 262 24.07 -1.53 12.68
C LEU A 262 22.91 -2.03 13.56
N THR A 263 23.12 -3.12 14.29
CA THR A 263 22.14 -3.68 15.25
C THR A 263 22.26 -3.10 16.67
N LYS A 264 23.12 -2.09 16.89
CA LYS A 264 23.44 -1.51 18.20
C LYS A 264 23.93 -2.54 19.24
N ALA A 265 24.55 -3.64 18.80
CA ALA A 265 25.18 -4.60 19.69
C ALA A 265 26.52 -4.08 20.24
N VAL A 266 27.22 -3.24 19.47
CA VAL A 266 28.43 -2.54 19.89
C VAL A 266 28.38 -1.07 19.43
N PRO A 267 29.02 -0.13 20.16
CA PRO A 267 29.12 1.25 19.72
C PRO A 267 30.03 1.35 18.49
N ILE A 268 29.76 2.32 17.61
CA ILE A 268 30.55 2.53 16.40
C ILE A 268 32.05 2.75 16.71
N ASN A 269 32.38 3.43 17.81
CA ASN A 269 33.75 3.75 18.20
C ASN A 269 34.64 2.51 18.29
N SER A 270 34.11 1.40 18.83
CA SER A 270 34.84 0.14 18.94
C SER A 270 35.18 -0.48 17.58
N VAL A 271 34.37 -0.21 16.54
CA VAL A 271 34.65 -0.66 15.17
C VAL A 271 35.55 0.32 14.43
N LEU A 272 35.46 1.62 14.72
CA LEU A 272 36.33 2.64 14.11
C LEU A 272 37.78 2.50 14.55
N GLU A 273 38.02 2.09 15.80
CA GLU A 273 39.35 1.71 16.29
C GLU A 273 39.91 0.51 15.52
N LEU A 274 39.07 -0.46 15.18
CA LEU A 274 39.46 -1.65 14.39
C LEU A 274 39.68 -1.34 12.89
N LEU A 275 38.89 -0.43 12.32
CA LEU A 275 38.97 -0.07 10.89
C LEU A 275 39.99 1.03 10.59
N GLY A 276 40.51 1.73 11.61
CA GLY A 276 41.51 2.78 11.45
C GLY A 276 41.03 4.07 10.76
N ASP A 277 39.74 4.21 10.45
CA ASP A 277 39.21 5.37 9.72
C ASP A 277 38.35 6.31 10.60
N LYS A 278 39.01 7.26 11.25
CA LYS A 278 38.37 8.33 12.04
C LYS A 278 37.39 9.18 11.22
N LYS A 279 37.44 9.17 9.88
CA LYS A 279 36.55 9.99 9.02
C LYS A 279 35.11 9.50 9.03
N LEU A 280 34.85 8.27 9.47
CA LEU A 280 33.51 7.69 9.57
C LEU A 280 32.73 8.16 10.79
N LEU A 281 33.39 8.79 11.78
CA LEU A 281 32.73 9.38 12.97
C LEU A 281 31.61 10.36 12.60
N ARG A 282 31.73 11.05 11.47
CA ARG A 282 30.72 11.99 10.97
C ARG A 282 29.35 11.34 10.70
N PHE A 283 29.28 10.02 10.58
CA PHE A 283 28.05 9.25 10.33
C PHE A 283 27.48 8.61 11.59
N ASN A 284 28.04 8.91 12.77
CA ASN A 284 27.60 8.35 14.04
C ASN A 284 26.08 8.52 14.27
N ASP A 285 25.55 9.72 14.02
CA ASP A 285 24.13 10.01 14.21
C ASP A 285 23.25 9.20 13.25
N LEU A 286 23.67 9.09 11.99
CA LEU A 286 22.97 8.27 11.00
C LEU A 286 22.91 6.81 11.50
N ILE A 287 24.07 6.21 11.75
CA ILE A 287 24.22 4.80 12.11
C ILE A 287 23.46 4.48 13.40
N ASN A 288 23.57 5.33 14.41
CA ASN A 288 22.85 5.17 15.67
C ASN A 288 21.34 5.37 15.52
N SER A 289 20.86 6.04 14.47
CA SER A 289 19.42 6.18 14.22
C SER A 289 18.81 4.99 13.47
N LEU A 290 19.60 4.28 12.64
CA LEU A 290 19.07 3.31 11.67
C LEU A 290 18.17 2.24 12.29
N ARG A 291 18.63 1.56 13.34
CA ARG A 291 17.85 0.47 13.97
C ARG A 291 16.47 0.94 14.46
N ASP A 292 16.43 2.08 15.15
CA ASP A 292 15.21 2.55 15.80
C ASP A 292 14.24 3.13 14.76
N GLU A 293 14.78 3.83 13.75
CA GLU A 293 14.00 4.30 12.61
C GLU A 293 13.45 3.12 11.79
N VAL A 294 14.25 2.08 11.51
CA VAL A 294 13.77 0.85 10.85
C VAL A 294 12.63 0.24 11.64
N ALA A 295 12.76 0.08 12.97
CA ALA A 295 11.69 -0.46 13.81
C ALA A 295 10.40 0.38 13.70
N LYS A 296 10.49 1.70 13.88
CA LYS A 296 9.35 2.62 13.80
C LYS A 296 8.65 2.57 12.44
N LYS A 297 9.42 2.56 11.36
CA LYS A 297 8.89 2.54 9.99
C LYS A 297 8.27 1.21 9.65
N CYS A 298 8.88 0.10 10.12
CA CYS A 298 8.31 -1.22 9.96
C CYS A 298 6.95 -1.34 10.66
N ASP A 299 6.83 -0.86 11.90
CA ASP A 299 5.58 -0.87 12.66
C ASP A 299 4.46 -0.09 11.95
N PHE A 300 4.80 1.07 11.36
CA PHE A 300 3.84 1.85 10.57
C PHE A 300 3.39 1.11 9.30
N LEU A 301 4.35 0.58 8.53
CA LEU A 301 4.08 -0.06 7.25
C LEU A 301 3.34 -1.40 7.39
N ASP A 302 3.59 -2.16 8.45
CA ASP A 302 2.86 -3.38 8.74
C ASP A 302 1.39 -3.11 9.03
N LYS A 303 1.06 -2.10 9.85
CA LYS A 303 -0.32 -1.66 10.06
C LYS A 303 -0.97 -1.17 8.76
N TYR A 304 -0.23 -0.38 7.98
CA TYR A 304 -0.70 0.15 6.71
C TYR A 304 -1.10 -0.97 5.73
N LEU A 305 -0.25 -1.99 5.60
CA LEU A 305 -0.48 -3.14 4.72
C LEU A 305 -1.52 -4.13 5.26
N SER A 306 -1.59 -4.30 6.59
CA SER A 306 -2.55 -5.24 7.23
C SER A 306 -3.98 -4.71 7.19
N TYR A 307 -4.17 -3.40 7.40
CA TYR A 307 -5.52 -2.82 7.49
C TYR A 307 -6.08 -2.34 6.17
N SER A 308 -5.27 -2.33 5.10
CA SER A 308 -5.73 -1.77 3.83
C SER A 308 -4.99 -2.32 2.62
N LYS A 309 -5.68 -2.30 1.48
CA LYS A 309 -5.17 -2.64 0.16
C LYS A 309 -5.28 -1.44 -0.79
N ARG A 310 -4.51 -1.46 -1.87
CA ARG A 310 -4.52 -0.39 -2.89
C ARG A 310 -5.91 -0.20 -3.50
N ASP A 311 -6.60 -1.30 -3.79
CA ASP A 311 -8.01 -1.37 -4.19
C ASP A 311 -8.57 -2.75 -3.81
N MET A 312 -9.89 -2.94 -3.85
CA MET A 312 -10.55 -4.23 -3.67
C MET A 312 -10.02 -5.34 -4.59
N ASN A 313 -9.50 -4.94 -5.77
CA ASN A 313 -8.99 -5.87 -6.80
C ASN A 313 -7.47 -6.05 -6.79
N LYS A 314 -6.73 -5.21 -6.04
CA LYS A 314 -5.29 -5.09 -6.21
C LYS A 314 -4.59 -5.07 -4.86
N ASP A 315 -3.82 -6.12 -4.62
CA ASP A 315 -2.87 -6.18 -3.52
C ASP A 315 -1.70 -5.21 -3.78
N ASP A 316 -1.02 -4.86 -2.69
CA ASP A 316 0.27 -4.19 -2.81
C ASP A 316 1.30 -5.16 -3.41
N PRO A 317 2.28 -4.66 -4.19
CA PRO A 317 3.33 -5.50 -4.76
C PRO A 317 4.06 -6.34 -3.71
N SER A 318 4.31 -7.62 -4.01
CA SER A 318 4.90 -8.58 -3.05
C SER A 318 6.24 -8.12 -2.49
N TYR A 319 7.08 -7.49 -3.32
CA TYR A 319 8.39 -6.97 -2.92
C TYR A 319 8.30 -6.01 -1.72
N ARG A 320 7.17 -5.31 -1.51
CA ARG A 320 6.99 -4.42 -0.35
C ARG A 320 7.00 -5.19 0.96
N TYR A 321 6.39 -6.36 1.00
CA TYR A 321 6.39 -7.24 2.17
C TYR A 321 7.77 -7.87 2.39
N GLU A 322 8.45 -8.26 1.31
CA GLU A 322 9.79 -8.84 1.35
C GLU A 322 10.84 -7.83 1.88
N ASP A 323 10.87 -6.62 1.32
CA ASP A 323 11.77 -5.54 1.75
C ASP A 323 11.60 -5.22 3.24
N LEU A 324 10.34 -5.13 3.68
CA LEU A 324 9.95 -4.87 5.07
C LEU A 324 10.46 -5.98 6.01
N ALA A 325 10.21 -7.24 5.65
CA ALA A 325 10.65 -8.41 6.42
C ALA A 325 12.16 -8.50 6.53
N GLU A 326 12.83 -8.29 5.40
CA GLU A 326 14.27 -8.35 5.32
C GLU A 326 14.93 -7.25 6.16
N CYS A 327 14.43 -6.01 6.07
CA CYS A 327 14.99 -4.88 6.80
C CYS A 327 14.85 -5.05 8.31
N TYR A 328 13.66 -5.48 8.76
CA TYR A 328 13.42 -5.79 10.17
C TYR A 328 14.37 -6.89 10.68
N ARG A 329 14.54 -7.96 9.90
CA ARG A 329 15.45 -9.07 10.23
C ARG A 329 16.90 -8.63 10.33
N LYS A 330 17.34 -7.72 9.46
CA LYS A 330 18.73 -7.21 9.42
C LYS A 330 19.06 -6.30 10.60
N TYR A 331 18.16 -5.37 10.95
CA TYR A 331 18.47 -4.32 11.93
C TYR A 331 17.95 -4.58 13.35
N VAL A 332 16.77 -5.18 13.46
CA VAL A 332 16.06 -5.29 14.74
C VAL A 332 16.29 -6.65 15.38
N ARG A 333 16.30 -7.73 14.58
CA ARG A 333 16.47 -9.11 15.07
C ARG A 333 17.92 -9.36 15.53
N LYS A 334 18.10 -9.69 16.81
CA LYS A 334 19.37 -10.25 17.34
C LYS A 334 19.36 -11.77 17.24
N GLU A 335 20.49 -12.39 16.89
CA GLU A 335 20.65 -13.85 17.03
C GLU A 335 20.67 -14.27 18.51
N LYS A 336 20.14 -15.48 18.75
CA LYS A 336 19.85 -16.18 20.01
C LYS A 336 20.42 -15.57 21.31
N GLY A 337 19.49 -15.17 22.18
CA GLY A 337 19.67 -14.93 23.61
C GLY A 337 18.28 -14.84 24.26
N ALA A 338 18.09 -15.35 25.46
CA ALA A 338 16.78 -15.52 26.09
C ALA A 338 16.19 -14.22 26.67
N ASP A 339 15.20 -13.62 26.00
CA ASP A 339 14.20 -12.73 26.63
C ASP A 339 12.89 -12.94 25.87
N VAL A 340 11.74 -12.89 26.54
CA VAL A 340 10.47 -13.36 25.97
C VAL A 340 9.86 -12.32 25.04
N ILE A 341 10.03 -11.03 25.34
CA ILE A 341 9.74 -9.93 24.40
C ILE A 341 10.60 -10.10 23.13
N ARG A 342 11.85 -10.55 23.31
CA ARG A 342 12.80 -10.81 22.22
C ARG A 342 12.50 -12.10 21.44
N LYS A 343 11.87 -13.11 22.07
CA LYS A 343 11.38 -14.33 21.40
C LYS A 343 10.15 -14.05 20.54
N LEU A 344 9.25 -13.14 20.96
CA LEU A 344 8.21 -12.58 20.07
C LEU A 344 8.85 -11.91 18.85
N GLU A 345 9.84 -11.04 19.07
CA GLU A 345 10.57 -10.39 17.96
C GLU A 345 11.40 -11.37 17.10
N GLN A 346 11.61 -12.62 17.52
CA GLN A 346 12.41 -13.64 16.81
C GLN A 346 11.55 -14.70 16.10
N ASN A 347 10.52 -15.24 16.76
CA ASN A 347 9.63 -16.28 16.22
C ASN A 347 8.50 -15.71 15.37
N VAL A 348 8.22 -14.41 15.48
CA VAL A 348 7.34 -13.70 14.56
C VAL A 348 8.03 -13.45 13.20
N VAL A 349 9.31 -13.79 12.97
CA VAL A 349 10.08 -13.32 11.79
C VAL A 349 10.08 -14.22 10.54
N ASP A 350 9.21 -15.23 10.45
CA ASP A 350 8.64 -15.56 9.11
C ASP A 350 7.63 -14.50 8.65
N THR A 351 7.29 -13.55 9.54
CA THR A 351 6.29 -12.50 9.33
C THR A 351 6.74 -11.13 9.86
N SER A 352 7.22 -10.25 8.99
CA SER A 352 7.67 -8.89 9.31
C SER A 352 6.83 -8.11 10.32
N SER A 353 7.35 -7.99 11.55
CA SER A 353 6.93 -7.12 12.66
C SER A 353 5.85 -7.65 13.60
N GLY A 354 6.17 -7.50 14.89
CA GLY A 354 5.32 -7.86 16.00
C GLY A 354 4.12 -6.93 16.14
N ARG A 355 3.14 -7.48 16.85
CA ARG A 355 1.97 -6.82 17.46
C ARG A 355 0.69 -6.86 16.66
N LEU A 356 0.64 -6.67 15.33
CA LEU A 356 -0.64 -6.69 14.59
C LEU A 356 -0.63 -7.41 13.23
N ALA A 357 0.54 -7.80 12.72
CA ALA A 357 0.71 -8.75 11.62
C ALA A 357 -0.01 -10.11 11.83
N CYS A 358 -0.43 -10.41 13.07
CA CYS A 358 -1.18 -11.62 13.37
C CYS A 358 -2.53 -11.68 12.65
N ILE A 359 -3.22 -10.54 12.47
CA ILE A 359 -4.65 -10.49 12.11
C ILE A 359 -4.91 -10.57 10.58
N ASP A 360 -3.88 -10.64 9.74
CA ASP A 360 -4.09 -10.81 8.29
C ASP A 360 -3.13 -11.83 7.67
N ARG A 361 -2.55 -12.73 8.47
CA ARG A 361 -1.64 -13.77 7.95
C ARG A 361 -2.09 -15.18 8.31
N GLU A 362 -1.70 -16.14 7.48
CA GLU A 362 -1.92 -17.56 7.76
C GLU A 362 -0.82 -18.09 8.68
N TYR A 363 -1.15 -18.31 9.95
CA TYR A 363 -0.23 -18.95 10.89
C TYR A 363 -0.53 -20.44 11.02
N SER A 364 0.52 -21.25 11.17
CA SER A 364 0.38 -22.63 11.62
C SER A 364 -0.18 -22.68 13.05
N GLU A 365 -0.79 -23.80 13.43
CA GLU A 365 -1.29 -24.00 14.79
C GLU A 365 -0.16 -23.89 15.84
N SER A 366 1.02 -24.44 15.53
CA SER A 366 2.19 -24.35 16.41
C SER A 366 2.67 -22.92 16.61
N ALA A 367 2.71 -22.12 15.54
CA ALA A 367 3.09 -20.72 15.60
C ALA A 367 2.08 -19.90 16.44
N LEU A 368 0.78 -20.13 16.26
CA LEU A 368 -0.25 -19.45 17.07
C LEU A 368 -0.15 -19.79 18.56
N LYS A 369 0.07 -21.07 18.90
CA LYS A 369 0.27 -21.49 20.30
C LYS A 369 1.47 -20.78 20.91
N GLU A 370 2.58 -20.70 20.19
CA GLU A 370 3.76 -19.99 20.66
C GLU A 370 3.51 -18.48 20.84
N ILE A 371 2.87 -17.83 19.86
CA ILE A 371 2.49 -16.41 19.94
C ILE A 371 1.60 -16.15 21.16
N ILE A 372 0.62 -17.02 21.40
CA ILE A 372 -0.28 -16.94 22.56
C ILE A 372 0.49 -17.02 23.87
N THR A 373 1.36 -18.02 24.05
CA THR A 373 2.17 -18.18 25.26
C THR A 373 3.04 -16.95 25.52
N GLN A 374 3.60 -16.37 24.46
CA GLN A 374 4.43 -15.17 24.61
C GLN A 374 3.61 -13.93 24.98
N TRP A 375 2.41 -13.77 24.40
CA TRP A 375 1.50 -12.70 24.79
C TRP A 375 0.99 -12.85 26.22
N GLU A 376 0.74 -14.08 26.66
CA GLU A 376 0.38 -14.39 28.06
C GLU A 376 1.45 -13.87 29.01
N GLU A 377 2.72 -14.16 28.72
CA GLU A 377 3.84 -13.70 29.53
C GLU A 377 4.01 -12.18 29.51
N ILE A 378 3.76 -11.51 28.38
CA ILE A 378 3.73 -10.04 28.35
C ILE A 378 2.60 -9.49 29.22
N CYS A 379 1.40 -10.06 29.14
CA CYS A 379 0.26 -9.63 29.94
C CYS A 379 0.52 -9.81 31.45
N LEU A 380 1.30 -10.82 31.84
CA LEU A 380 1.73 -11.03 33.23
C LEU A 380 2.79 -10.00 33.68
N ARG A 381 3.68 -9.58 32.78
CA ARG A 381 4.79 -8.67 33.09
C ARG A 381 4.41 -7.19 33.01
N LYS A 382 3.43 -6.83 32.17
CA LYS A 382 3.04 -5.44 31.89
C LYS A 382 1.52 -5.33 31.79
N ASP A 383 0.95 -4.37 32.51
CA ASP A 383 -0.43 -3.97 32.28
C ASP A 383 -0.53 -3.18 30.96
N SER A 384 -0.84 -3.89 29.88
CA SER A 384 -0.95 -3.31 28.53
C SER A 384 -2.24 -3.76 27.88
N VAL A 385 -3.13 -2.80 27.58
CA VAL A 385 -4.39 -3.05 26.87
C VAL A 385 -4.11 -3.66 25.49
N THR A 386 -3.11 -3.14 24.78
CA THR A 386 -2.70 -3.65 23.47
C THR A 386 -2.24 -5.11 23.54
N ALA A 387 -1.47 -5.48 24.57
CA ALA A 387 -1.04 -6.87 24.75
C ALA A 387 -2.25 -7.81 24.99
N LEU A 388 -3.22 -7.37 25.80
CA LEU A 388 -4.46 -8.11 26.03
C LEU A 388 -5.27 -8.29 24.74
N VAL A 389 -5.41 -7.22 23.95
CA VAL A 389 -6.13 -7.26 22.66
C VAL A 389 -5.47 -8.25 21.71
N ASN A 390 -4.15 -8.19 21.56
CA ASN A 390 -3.39 -9.09 20.70
C ASN A 390 -3.47 -10.55 21.15
N TYR A 391 -3.39 -10.79 22.45
CA TYR A 391 -3.60 -12.11 23.04
C TYR A 391 -4.99 -12.65 22.66
N ILE A 392 -6.05 -11.86 22.85
CA ILE A 392 -7.42 -12.29 22.57
C ILE A 392 -7.61 -12.56 21.06
N PHE A 393 -7.08 -11.72 20.18
CA PHE A 393 -7.14 -11.97 18.74
C PHE A 393 -6.38 -13.25 18.34
N ALA A 394 -5.18 -13.48 18.87
CA ALA A 394 -4.44 -14.72 18.61
C ALA A 394 -5.21 -15.96 19.11
N HIS A 395 -5.86 -15.86 20.27
CA HIS A 395 -6.77 -16.89 20.79
C HIS A 395 -7.95 -17.16 19.84
N VAL A 396 -8.63 -16.12 19.37
CA VAL A 396 -9.73 -16.24 18.40
C VAL A 396 -9.26 -16.96 17.14
N MET A 397 -8.09 -16.58 16.61
CA MET A 397 -7.52 -17.22 15.42
C MET A 397 -7.20 -18.71 15.65
N LEU A 398 -6.65 -19.07 16.81
CA LEU A 398 -6.40 -20.46 17.18
C LEU A 398 -7.71 -21.25 17.29
N MET A 399 -8.74 -20.67 17.91
CA MET A 399 -10.08 -21.28 18.04
C MET A 399 -10.72 -21.53 16.68
N ASN A 400 -10.61 -20.58 15.75
CA ASN A 400 -11.16 -20.74 14.41
C ASN A 400 -10.55 -21.91 13.63
N ARG A 401 -9.34 -22.38 14.02
CA ARG A 401 -8.69 -23.59 13.49
C ARG A 401 -9.13 -24.90 14.17
N ARG A 402 -10.09 -24.85 15.10
CA ARG A 402 -10.58 -25.99 15.89
C ARG A 402 -9.47 -26.65 16.74
N ALA A 403 -8.42 -25.91 17.09
CA ALA A 403 -7.36 -26.39 17.94
C ALA A 403 -7.79 -26.44 19.41
N VAL A 404 -7.17 -27.34 20.19
CA VAL A 404 -7.38 -27.41 21.65
C VAL A 404 -6.82 -26.15 22.30
N LEU A 405 -7.65 -25.46 23.08
CA LEU A 405 -7.29 -24.24 23.77
C LEU A 405 -6.34 -24.52 24.96
N PRO A 406 -5.24 -23.77 25.10
CA PRO A 406 -4.51 -23.72 26.35
C PRO A 406 -5.29 -22.85 27.36
N HIS A 407 -6.00 -23.49 28.30
CA HIS A 407 -6.70 -22.89 29.46
C HIS A 407 -7.84 -21.87 29.17
N GLU A 408 -8.64 -21.56 30.20
CA GLU A 408 -9.64 -20.48 30.16
C GLU A 408 -8.97 -19.13 29.88
N CYS A 409 -9.54 -18.32 28.97
CA CYS A 409 -9.00 -17.03 28.57
C CYS A 409 -9.15 -15.97 29.70
N LYS A 410 -8.29 -16.02 30.73
CA LYS A 410 -8.29 -15.05 31.85
C LYS A 410 -8.18 -13.60 31.36
N SER A 411 -7.46 -13.38 30.26
CA SER A 411 -7.31 -12.07 29.63
C SER A 411 -8.61 -11.49 29.09
N LEU A 412 -9.60 -12.31 28.73
CA LEU A 412 -10.92 -11.83 28.31
C LEU A 412 -11.65 -11.14 29.48
N MET A 413 -11.60 -11.75 30.67
CA MET A 413 -12.18 -11.14 31.88
C MET A 413 -11.43 -9.86 32.27
N ALA A 414 -10.10 -9.86 32.14
CA ALA A 414 -9.28 -8.67 32.37
C ALA A 414 -9.64 -7.53 31.41
N PHE A 415 -9.85 -7.83 30.11
CA PHE A 415 -10.29 -6.84 29.14
C PHE A 415 -11.70 -6.30 29.44
N LYS A 416 -12.66 -7.18 29.78
CA LYS A 416 -14.02 -6.75 30.14
C LYS A 416 -14.05 -5.77 31.33
N LYS A 417 -13.15 -5.95 32.31
CA LYS A 417 -13.01 -5.03 33.45
C LYS A 417 -12.49 -3.64 33.07
N LYS A 418 -11.90 -3.46 31.88
CA LYS A 418 -11.43 -2.16 31.38
C LYS A 418 -12.52 -1.35 30.66
N MET A 419 -13.73 -1.89 30.54
CA MET A 419 -14.86 -1.16 29.95
C MET A 419 -15.48 -0.16 30.94
N PRO A 420 -15.97 1.00 30.48
CA PRO A 420 -15.95 1.50 29.10
C PRO A 420 -14.55 1.98 28.69
N LEU A 421 -14.24 1.86 27.39
CA LEU A 421 -12.97 2.34 26.83
C LEU A 421 -12.91 3.87 26.77
N SER A 422 -11.69 4.40 26.86
CA SER A 422 -11.40 5.81 26.62
C SER A 422 -11.42 6.12 25.12
N ALA A 423 -11.73 7.37 24.75
CA ALA A 423 -11.59 7.83 23.36
C ALA A 423 -10.14 7.72 22.85
N ASP A 424 -9.14 7.76 23.75
CA ASP A 424 -7.72 7.63 23.42
C ASP A 424 -7.26 6.16 23.24
N ASP A 425 -8.12 5.19 23.54
CA ASP A 425 -7.79 3.78 23.31
C ASP A 425 -7.66 3.48 21.81
N SER A 426 -6.80 2.52 21.48
CA SER A 426 -6.48 2.25 20.08
C SER A 426 -7.70 1.74 19.29
N PRO A 427 -7.75 1.94 17.95
CA PRO A 427 -8.86 1.42 17.13
C PRO A 427 -9.04 -0.10 17.24
N GLU A 428 -7.96 -0.84 17.50
CA GLU A 428 -8.00 -2.28 17.75
C GLU A 428 -8.72 -2.64 19.05
N CYS A 429 -8.55 -1.83 20.09
CA CYS A 429 -9.26 -2.00 21.37
C CYS A 429 -10.77 -1.81 21.16
N HIS A 430 -11.14 -0.74 20.46
CA HIS A 430 -12.52 -0.45 20.10
C HIS A 430 -13.12 -1.54 19.18
N MET A 431 -12.35 -2.06 18.22
CA MET A 431 -12.76 -3.18 17.39
C MET A 431 -13.04 -4.43 18.23
N LEU A 432 -12.15 -4.79 19.15
CA LEU A 432 -12.35 -5.94 20.02
C LEU A 432 -13.59 -5.76 20.91
N ALA A 433 -13.76 -4.59 21.51
CA ALA A 433 -14.96 -4.28 22.28
C ALA A 433 -16.22 -4.45 21.44
N LEU A 434 -16.26 -3.87 20.23
CA LEU A 434 -17.42 -3.99 19.35
C LEU A 434 -17.69 -5.46 18.94
N LEU A 435 -16.64 -6.25 18.66
CA LEU A 435 -16.78 -7.69 18.37
C LEU A 435 -17.32 -8.49 19.55
N LEU A 436 -16.92 -8.17 20.78
CA LEU A 436 -17.35 -8.84 22.02
C LEU A 436 -18.77 -8.46 22.43
N TYR A 437 -19.18 -7.21 22.17
CA TYR A 437 -20.48 -6.68 22.55
C TYR A 437 -21.47 -6.58 21.39
N TRP A 438 -21.10 -7.04 20.20
CA TRP A 438 -22.05 -7.12 19.09
C TRP A 438 -23.26 -7.96 19.51
N PRO A 439 -24.50 -7.43 19.34
CA PRO A 439 -25.69 -8.08 19.88
C PRO A 439 -25.94 -9.41 19.14
N THR A 440 -26.25 -10.43 19.93
CA THR A 440 -26.82 -11.71 19.50
C THR A 440 -28.21 -11.80 20.09
N ASN A 441 -29.13 -12.47 19.39
CA ASN A 441 -30.60 -12.36 19.50
C ASN A 441 -31.24 -12.42 20.90
N ASP A 442 -30.50 -12.73 21.98
CA ASP A 442 -31.10 -12.99 23.29
C ASP A 442 -30.64 -12.08 24.45
N GLU A 443 -29.52 -11.34 24.40
CA GLU A 443 -29.05 -10.56 25.57
C GLU A 443 -28.13 -9.35 25.23
N GLY A 444 -28.69 -8.18 24.91
CA GLY A 444 -27.87 -6.99 24.59
C GLY A 444 -28.42 -5.65 25.08
N ASN A 445 -27.56 -4.82 25.68
CA ASN A 445 -27.84 -3.40 25.91
C ASN A 445 -27.49 -2.60 24.62
N TYR A 446 -28.45 -2.48 23.72
CA TYR A 446 -28.25 -1.97 22.35
C TYR A 446 -27.82 -0.50 22.25
N ALA A 447 -28.12 0.34 23.25
CA ALA A 447 -27.66 1.74 23.30
C ALA A 447 -26.13 1.85 23.39
N SER A 448 -25.46 0.83 23.95
CA SER A 448 -24.00 0.77 24.04
C SER A 448 -23.32 0.49 22.69
N VAL A 449 -23.99 -0.18 21.74
CA VAL A 449 -23.37 -0.61 20.47
C VAL A 449 -23.16 0.56 19.52
N SER A 450 -24.15 1.45 19.43
CA SER A 450 -24.03 2.67 18.60
C SER A 450 -22.91 3.58 19.10
N GLN A 451 -22.74 3.67 20.43
CA GLN A 451 -21.62 4.40 21.04
C GLN A 451 -20.28 3.73 20.71
N LEU A 452 -20.17 2.41 20.80
CA LEU A 452 -18.95 1.68 20.43
C LEU A 452 -18.56 1.86 18.96
N ILE A 453 -19.54 1.87 18.04
CA ILE A 453 -19.31 2.14 16.62
C ILE A 453 -18.76 3.56 16.44
N GLU A 454 -19.32 4.54 17.14
CA GLU A 454 -18.86 5.93 17.06
C GLU A 454 -17.45 6.10 17.66
N CYS A 455 -17.17 5.52 18.82
CA CYS A 455 -15.83 5.54 19.42
C CYS A 455 -14.79 4.85 18.52
N MET A 456 -15.16 3.72 17.90
CA MET A 456 -14.31 3.03 16.92
C MET A 456 -14.04 3.89 15.68
N ARG A 457 -15.06 4.60 15.18
CA ARG A 457 -14.92 5.53 14.07
C ARG A 457 -13.98 6.67 14.44
N LEU A 458 -14.20 7.33 15.57
CA LEU A 458 -13.40 8.48 16.02
C LEU A 458 -11.93 8.09 16.25
N SER A 459 -11.66 6.97 16.92
CA SER A 459 -10.30 6.47 17.12
C SER A 459 -9.61 6.15 15.78
N TYR A 460 -10.33 5.57 14.81
CA TYR A 460 -9.80 5.39 13.45
C TYR A 460 -9.50 6.73 12.76
N GLU A 461 -10.38 7.72 12.92
CA GLU A 461 -10.19 9.05 12.31
C GLU A 461 -8.93 9.75 12.83
N GLN A 462 -8.64 9.58 14.13
CA GLN A 462 -7.45 10.11 14.78
C GLN A 462 -6.19 9.33 14.40
N ALA A 463 -6.24 7.99 14.38
CA ALA A 463 -5.05 7.16 14.23
C ALA A 463 -4.67 6.84 12.78
N TYR A 464 -5.64 6.63 11.89
CA TYR A 464 -5.40 5.96 10.60
C TYR A 464 -5.99 6.67 9.38
N LYS A 465 -7.03 7.52 9.51
CA LYS A 465 -7.73 8.14 8.36
C LYS A 465 -6.80 8.86 7.40
N LYS A 466 -5.81 9.60 7.92
CA LYS A 466 -4.83 10.32 7.09
C LYS A 466 -4.03 9.37 6.21
N HIS A 467 -3.45 8.34 6.82
CA HIS A 467 -2.54 7.41 6.17
C HIS A 467 -3.26 6.40 5.27
N LEU A 468 -4.48 5.99 5.63
CA LEU A 468 -5.27 5.00 4.88
C LEU A 468 -6.25 5.64 3.89
N ARG A 469 -6.20 6.96 3.67
CA ARG A 469 -7.09 7.66 2.73
C ARG A 469 -7.03 7.07 1.32
N SER A 470 -8.20 6.91 0.70
CA SER A 470 -8.41 6.33 -0.63
C SER A 470 -7.96 4.88 -0.83
N ARG A 471 -7.58 4.18 0.26
CA ARG A 471 -7.32 2.74 0.24
C ARG A 471 -8.57 1.97 0.59
N HIS A 472 -8.65 0.73 0.11
CA HIS A 472 -9.69 -0.19 0.51
C HIS A 472 -9.34 -0.77 1.89
N LEU A 473 -10.19 -0.57 2.89
CA LEU A 473 -9.98 -1.13 4.23
C LEU A 473 -10.36 -2.62 4.25
N CYS A 474 -9.45 -3.44 4.73
CA CYS A 474 -9.63 -4.88 4.81
C CYS A 474 -10.61 -5.26 5.94
N PRO A 475 -11.60 -6.14 5.70
CA PRO A 475 -12.35 -6.76 6.78
C PRO A 475 -11.45 -7.77 7.50
N LEU A 476 -11.19 -7.59 8.78
CA LEU A 476 -10.31 -8.46 9.56
C LEU A 476 -11.07 -9.66 10.14
N PHE A 477 -12.28 -9.39 10.62
CA PHE A 477 -13.15 -10.38 11.26
C PHE A 477 -14.58 -10.30 10.74
N PHE A 478 -15.32 -11.39 10.90
CA PHE A 478 -16.73 -11.53 10.57
C PHE A 478 -17.50 -12.16 11.74
N ILE A 479 -18.82 -12.01 11.75
CA ILE A 479 -19.68 -12.73 12.70
C ILE A 479 -20.13 -14.06 12.11
N GLY A 480 -19.85 -15.14 12.84
CA GLY A 480 -20.29 -16.51 12.59
C GLY A 480 -21.47 -16.92 13.45
N LYS A 481 -22.00 -18.12 13.16
CA LYS A 481 -23.19 -18.68 13.84
C LYS A 481 -22.93 -19.21 15.26
N ALA A 482 -21.66 -19.36 15.65
CA ALA A 482 -21.28 -19.89 16.95
C ALA A 482 -21.51 -18.85 18.09
N GLN A 483 -21.26 -19.27 19.33
CA GLN A 483 -21.40 -18.42 20.53
C GLN A 483 -20.03 -18.05 21.14
N GLY A 484 -20.02 -17.02 21.97
CA GLY A 484 -18.80 -16.53 22.64
C GLY A 484 -17.71 -16.13 21.64
N LEU A 485 -16.44 -16.38 21.96
CA LEU A 485 -15.31 -16.04 21.07
C LEU A 485 -15.32 -16.83 19.74
N ASN A 486 -15.92 -18.03 19.70
CA ASN A 486 -16.03 -18.83 18.47
C ASN A 486 -16.90 -18.17 17.40
N ARG A 487 -17.74 -17.20 17.79
CA ARG A 487 -18.54 -16.41 16.83
C ARG A 487 -17.69 -15.45 16.01
N ILE A 488 -16.51 -15.07 16.49
CA ILE A 488 -15.62 -14.16 15.75
C ILE A 488 -14.84 -15.01 14.77
N VAL A 489 -15.03 -14.78 13.47
CA VAL A 489 -14.40 -15.54 12.39
C VAL A 489 -13.38 -14.66 11.68
N HIS A 490 -12.12 -15.06 11.73
CA HIS A 490 -11.02 -14.37 11.06
C HIS A 490 -11.11 -14.49 9.53
N ARG A 491 -10.83 -13.41 8.80
CA ARG A 491 -10.90 -13.34 7.33
C ARG A 491 -10.19 -14.51 6.64
N LYS A 492 -8.94 -14.81 7.03
CA LYS A 492 -8.12 -15.87 6.43
C LYS A 492 -8.76 -17.26 6.48
N ILE A 493 -9.64 -17.51 7.44
CA ILE A 493 -10.38 -18.77 7.54
C ILE A 493 -11.38 -18.89 6.39
N LEU A 494 -12.04 -17.78 6.03
CA LEU A 494 -12.98 -17.74 4.91
C LEU A 494 -12.23 -17.85 3.59
N GLU A 495 -11.08 -17.17 3.45
CA GLU A 495 -10.23 -17.25 2.26
C GLU A 495 -9.73 -18.69 2.04
N GLY A 496 -9.18 -19.33 3.07
CA GLY A 496 -8.72 -20.72 2.97
C GLY A 496 -9.85 -21.72 2.73
N LEU A 497 -11.09 -21.46 3.16
CA LEU A 497 -12.25 -22.28 2.80
C LEU A 497 -12.63 -22.11 1.33
N PHE A 498 -12.63 -20.87 0.83
CA PHE A 498 -12.98 -20.55 -0.54
C PHE A 498 -11.95 -21.09 -1.54
N GLU A 499 -10.66 -20.91 -1.25
CA GLU A 499 -9.54 -21.36 -2.10
C GLU A 499 -9.47 -22.88 -2.23
N ARG A 500 -9.91 -23.64 -1.22
CA ARG A 500 -9.99 -25.12 -1.32
C ARG A 500 -11.06 -25.60 -2.29
N ASN A 501 -12.07 -24.77 -2.57
CA ASN A 501 -13.24 -25.15 -3.35
C ASN A 501 -13.26 -24.52 -4.75
N ASN A 502 -12.38 -23.57 -5.04
CA ASN A 502 -12.40 -22.79 -6.28
C ASN A 502 -10.98 -22.59 -6.82
N ASP A 503 -10.82 -22.65 -8.14
CA ASP A 503 -9.54 -22.42 -8.83
C ASP A 503 -9.11 -20.93 -8.87
N THR A 504 -9.92 -20.03 -8.29
CA THR A 504 -9.68 -18.58 -8.29
C THR A 504 -9.21 -18.07 -6.94
N ILE A 505 -8.10 -17.34 -6.93
CA ILE A 505 -7.56 -16.66 -5.75
C ILE A 505 -8.44 -15.45 -5.39
N GLN A 506 -8.94 -15.41 -4.16
CA GLN A 506 -9.48 -14.25 -3.43
C GLN A 506 -10.31 -13.24 -4.24
N ASP A 507 -11.58 -13.56 -4.53
CA ASP A 507 -12.50 -12.61 -5.18
C ASP A 507 -13.31 -11.77 -4.17
N TRP A 508 -12.58 -10.94 -3.42
CA TRP A 508 -13.18 -9.93 -2.54
C TRP A 508 -13.86 -8.81 -3.32
N SER A 509 -13.38 -8.52 -4.53
CA SER A 509 -13.89 -7.41 -5.33
C SER A 509 -15.28 -7.67 -5.90
N ARG A 510 -15.60 -8.94 -6.20
CA ARG A 510 -16.95 -9.36 -6.59
C ARG A 510 -17.81 -9.86 -5.44
N GLU A 511 -17.24 -9.94 -4.23
CA GLU A 511 -17.87 -10.58 -3.09
C GLU A 511 -18.34 -12.01 -3.43
N ASN A 512 -17.69 -12.66 -4.40
CA ASN A 512 -18.05 -14.00 -4.85
C ASN A 512 -17.74 -15.04 -3.76
N ILE A 513 -16.80 -14.74 -2.87
CA ILE A 513 -16.54 -15.52 -1.66
C ILE A 513 -17.81 -15.82 -0.85
N PHE A 514 -18.77 -14.88 -0.81
CA PHE A 514 -20.02 -15.05 -0.07
C PHE A 514 -21.08 -15.87 -0.81
N LYS A 515 -20.79 -16.37 -2.00
CA LYS A 515 -21.63 -17.34 -2.72
C LYS A 515 -21.24 -18.79 -2.43
N ASP A 516 -20.05 -19.01 -1.87
CA ASP A 516 -19.56 -20.35 -1.55
C ASP A 516 -20.32 -20.92 -0.34
N PRO A 517 -20.94 -22.11 -0.46
CA PRO A 517 -21.73 -22.70 0.63
C PRO A 517 -20.95 -22.93 1.93
N MET A 518 -19.66 -23.27 1.86
CA MET A 518 -18.83 -23.50 3.06
C MET A 518 -18.55 -22.19 3.79
N VAL A 519 -18.36 -21.09 3.04
CA VAL A 519 -18.26 -19.74 3.62
C VAL A 519 -19.59 -19.34 4.25
N GLN A 520 -20.71 -19.55 3.57
CA GLN A 520 -22.04 -19.23 4.08
C GLN A 520 -22.39 -20.04 5.34
N ASP A 521 -21.95 -21.29 5.43
CA ASP A 521 -22.22 -22.12 6.60
C ASP A 521 -21.52 -21.61 7.86
N ARG A 522 -20.34 -21.00 7.71
CA ARG A 522 -19.60 -20.42 8.83
C ARG A 522 -20.18 -19.10 9.34
N LEU A 523 -20.77 -18.30 8.46
CA LEU A 523 -21.15 -16.93 8.75
C LEU A 523 -22.61 -16.79 9.20
N LEU A 524 -22.85 -15.86 10.10
CA LEU A 524 -24.20 -15.46 10.50
C LEU A 524 -24.76 -14.48 9.44
N LYS A 525 -25.94 -14.80 8.91
CA LYS A 525 -26.65 -13.91 8.00
C LYS A 525 -27.46 -12.90 8.84
N VAL A 526 -27.27 -11.62 8.56
CA VAL A 526 -27.92 -10.51 9.26
C VAL A 526 -28.97 -9.90 8.33
N ASP A 527 -30.15 -9.66 8.87
CA ASP A 527 -31.23 -8.99 8.17
C ASP A 527 -31.09 -7.46 8.29
N GLY A 528 -31.65 -6.74 7.32
CA GLY A 528 -31.65 -5.29 7.39
C GLY A 528 -32.42 -4.64 6.26
N VAL A 529 -32.40 -3.31 6.26
CA VAL A 529 -33.09 -2.47 5.28
C VAL A 529 -32.15 -1.47 4.64
N VAL A 530 -32.23 -1.37 3.32
CA VAL A 530 -31.62 -0.26 2.58
C VAL A 530 -32.67 0.85 2.47
N ARG A 531 -32.32 2.05 2.92
CA ARG A 531 -33.14 3.26 2.75
C ARG A 531 -32.26 4.50 2.64
N ASN A 532 -32.62 5.47 1.80
CA ASN A 532 -31.88 6.72 1.61
C ASN A 532 -30.38 6.52 1.35
N TYR A 533 -30.02 5.57 0.48
CA TYR A 533 -28.63 5.22 0.17
C TYR A 533 -27.79 4.76 1.38
N ARG A 534 -28.44 4.37 2.48
CA ARG A 534 -27.82 3.85 3.70
C ARG A 534 -28.34 2.45 4.00
N LEU A 535 -27.51 1.67 4.68
CA LEU A 535 -27.85 0.32 5.12
C LEU A 535 -28.00 0.31 6.64
N TYR A 536 -29.06 -0.36 7.09
CA TYR A 536 -29.35 -0.54 8.50
C TYR A 536 -29.51 -2.03 8.80
N ALA A 537 -28.68 -2.55 9.70
CA ALA A 537 -28.79 -3.89 10.25
C ALA A 537 -29.92 -3.94 11.28
N THR A 538 -30.74 -4.98 11.22
CA THR A 538 -31.75 -5.30 12.23
C THR A 538 -31.20 -6.38 13.14
N VAL A 539 -31.02 -6.06 14.42
CA VAL A 539 -30.58 -7.01 15.45
C VAL A 539 -31.54 -6.94 16.63
N GLY A 540 -32.34 -7.98 16.82
CA GLY A 540 -33.51 -7.92 17.69
C GLY A 540 -34.44 -6.77 17.28
N ASP A 541 -34.84 -5.96 18.25
CA ASP A 541 -35.68 -4.76 18.04
C ASP A 541 -34.88 -3.51 17.63
N THR A 542 -33.55 -3.61 17.51
CA THR A 542 -32.69 -2.45 17.24
C THR A 542 -32.25 -2.38 15.78
N VAL A 543 -32.14 -1.14 15.30
CA VAL A 543 -31.68 -0.80 13.95
C VAL A 543 -30.34 -0.06 14.04
N ILE A 544 -29.27 -0.67 13.51
CA ILE A 544 -27.90 -0.15 13.58
C ILE A 544 -27.44 0.23 12.17
N GLN A 545 -26.98 1.47 11.97
CA GLN A 545 -26.41 1.87 10.69
C GLN A 545 -25.04 1.22 10.49
N VAL A 546 -24.82 0.61 9.32
CA VAL A 546 -23.54 -0.01 8.94
C VAL A 546 -23.10 0.47 7.57
N ASP A 547 -21.79 0.50 7.34
CA ASP A 547 -21.25 0.79 6.01
C ASP A 547 -21.48 -0.41 5.08
N ALA A 548 -21.57 -0.17 3.78
CA ALA A 548 -21.62 -1.25 2.78
C ALA A 548 -20.31 -1.27 1.99
N ASN A 549 -19.71 -2.45 1.85
CA ASN A 549 -18.50 -2.60 1.05
C ASN A 549 -18.76 -2.19 -0.41
N ARG A 550 -19.92 -2.57 -0.95
CA ARG A 550 -20.39 -2.15 -2.28
C ARG A 550 -21.47 -1.08 -2.19
N ARG A 551 -21.07 0.20 -2.25
CA ARG A 551 -22.00 1.36 -2.22
C ARG A 551 -23.04 1.33 -3.34
N ASN A 552 -22.68 0.81 -4.52
CA ASN A 552 -23.60 0.65 -5.65
C ASN A 552 -24.72 -0.35 -5.38
N SER A 553 -24.74 -1.05 -4.24
CA SER A 553 -25.88 -1.87 -3.80
C SER A 553 -26.98 -1.07 -3.10
N LEU A 554 -26.75 0.21 -2.75
CA LEU A 554 -27.63 0.97 -1.86
C LEU A 554 -28.66 1.86 -2.56
N TRP A 555 -28.71 1.85 -3.90
CA TRP A 555 -29.54 2.77 -4.71
C TRP A 555 -31.06 2.54 -4.61
N LYS A 556 -31.51 1.35 -4.18
CA LYS A 556 -32.93 0.99 -4.12
C LYS A 556 -33.36 0.60 -2.71
N HIS A 557 -34.45 1.21 -2.25
CA HIS A 557 -35.11 0.82 -1.00
C HIS A 557 -35.60 -0.63 -1.06
N ARG A 558 -35.16 -1.48 -0.13
CA ARG A 558 -35.56 -2.90 -0.05
C ARG A 558 -35.11 -3.55 1.25
N GLN A 559 -35.79 -4.63 1.61
CA GLN A 559 -35.31 -5.58 2.61
C GLN A 559 -34.14 -6.38 2.04
N VAL A 560 -33.10 -6.54 2.85
CA VAL A 560 -31.87 -7.23 2.46
C VAL A 560 -31.41 -8.20 3.55
N SER A 561 -30.55 -9.12 3.15
CA SER A 561 -29.74 -9.94 4.04
C SER A 561 -28.28 -9.85 3.61
N PHE A 562 -27.35 -9.90 4.55
CA PHE A 562 -25.92 -9.73 4.30
C PHE A 562 -25.07 -10.37 5.41
N TYR A 563 -23.76 -10.40 5.21
CA TYR A 563 -22.78 -10.82 6.21
C TYR A 563 -22.08 -9.60 6.80
N LEU A 564 -21.90 -9.61 8.12
CA LEU A 564 -21.25 -8.52 8.83
C LEU A 564 -19.76 -8.79 9.01
N GLY A 565 -18.93 -7.93 8.43
CA GLY A 565 -17.49 -7.88 8.64
C GLY A 565 -17.07 -6.63 9.40
N PHE A 566 -15.86 -6.65 9.96
CA PHE A 566 -15.30 -5.55 10.74
C PHE A 566 -13.96 -5.15 10.14
N THR A 567 -13.89 -3.91 9.66
CA THR A 567 -12.63 -3.26 9.29
C THR A 567 -12.09 -2.51 10.49
N ILE A 568 -10.85 -2.02 10.42
CA ILE A 568 -10.29 -1.17 11.49
C ILE A 568 -11.07 0.13 11.72
N ARG A 569 -11.95 0.53 10.78
CA ARG A 569 -12.82 1.72 10.89
C ARG A 569 -14.17 1.41 11.53
N GLY A 570 -14.68 0.19 11.39
CA GLY A 570 -16.02 -0.16 11.86
C GLY A 570 -16.69 -1.30 11.10
N PRO A 571 -17.96 -1.58 11.42
CA PRO A 571 -18.76 -2.64 10.82
C PRO A 571 -19.12 -2.32 9.37
N VAL A 572 -18.99 -3.32 8.51
CA VAL A 572 -19.24 -3.26 7.07
C VAL A 572 -20.06 -4.48 6.62
N ALA A 573 -21.09 -4.24 5.82
CA ALA A 573 -21.91 -5.27 5.21
C ALA A 573 -21.31 -5.76 3.88
N PHE A 574 -21.31 -7.08 3.72
CA PHE A 574 -20.83 -7.80 2.56
C PHE A 574 -21.88 -8.79 2.04
N GLY A 575 -21.85 -9.13 0.76
CA GLY A 575 -22.73 -10.12 0.16
C GLY A 575 -24.21 -9.69 0.22
N ILE A 576 -24.49 -8.40 0.05
CA ILE A 576 -25.85 -7.84 0.19
C ILE A 576 -26.79 -8.43 -0.87
N GLN A 577 -27.81 -9.15 -0.39
CA GLN A 577 -28.83 -9.81 -1.21
C GLN A 577 -30.21 -9.29 -0.85
N THR A 578 -31.09 -9.14 -1.84
CA THR A 578 -32.50 -8.80 -1.60
C THR A 578 -33.19 -9.97 -0.92
N LYS A 579 -33.97 -9.70 0.14
CA LYS A 579 -34.87 -10.70 0.71
C LYS A 579 -36.06 -10.87 -0.24
N THR A 580 -36.17 -12.02 -0.89
CA THR A 580 -37.41 -12.39 -1.58
C THR A 580 -38.45 -12.75 -0.52
N ALA A 581 -39.66 -12.19 -0.65
CA ALA A 581 -40.78 -12.63 0.19
C ALA A 581 -40.94 -14.14 -0.03
N GLU A 582 -40.91 -14.93 1.04
CA GLU A 582 -41.38 -16.30 0.98
C GLU A 582 -42.78 -16.25 0.37
N LYS A 583 -42.94 -16.84 -0.82
CA LYS A 583 -44.27 -17.12 -1.34
C LYS A 583 -44.85 -18.10 -0.33
N GLY A 584 -45.67 -17.59 0.60
CA GLY A 584 -46.46 -18.43 1.48
C GLY A 584 -47.18 -19.45 0.61
N ASN A 585 -46.96 -20.73 0.91
CA ASN A 585 -47.85 -21.77 0.42
C ASN A 585 -49.24 -21.37 0.90
N ILE A 586 -50.06 -20.89 -0.02
CA ILE A 586 -51.50 -20.83 0.16
C ILE A 586 -51.90 -22.30 0.20
N LEU A 587 -52.18 -22.78 1.40
CA LEU A 587 -52.79 -24.08 1.67
C LEU A 587 -54.14 -24.20 0.96
#